data_AF-A0A4Y2S488-F1
#
_entry.id   AF-A0A4Y2S488-F1
#
_cell.length_a   1.000
_cell.length_b   1.000
_cell.length_c   1.000
_cell.angle_alpha   90.00
_cell.angle_beta   90.00
_cell.angle_gamma   90.00
#
_symmetry.space_group_name_H-M   'P 1'
#
loop_
_entity.id
_entity.type
_entity.pdbx_description
1 polymer ?
#
loop_
_entity_poly.entity_id
_entity_poly.type
_entity_poly.pdbx_seq_one_letter_code
_entity_poly.pdbx_strand_id
1 'polypeptide(L)'
;MESPPAISVYPVGDTCQSISPLNQCFDPMTYPLLFPRDECSWNTGMEHVEERRTAKRIRVTQLQYYAYRLSQQNGFSILHSSGKLFQKYIVDAYVKNEGSRLHFLRQNQKDLRIELYRGGLLDALEYRAHTENIHTGKLIILPSSS
;
A
#
# COMPACT_ATOMS: atom_id res chain seq x y z
N MET A 1 -16.51 -9.03 8.82
CA MET A 1 -15.50 -8.25 8.07
C MET A 1 -15.97 -8.26 6.63
N GLU A 2 -16.61 -7.19 6.16
CA GLU A 2 -17.15 -7.15 4.79
C GLU A 2 -16.02 -7.24 3.76
N SER A 3 -16.24 -7.99 2.69
CA SER A 3 -15.34 -8.02 1.54
C SER A 3 -15.21 -6.60 0.98
N PRO A 4 -14.02 -6.14 0.58
CA PRO A 4 -13.90 -4.87 -0.13
C PRO A 4 -14.84 -4.89 -1.34
N PRO A 5 -15.52 -3.77 -1.64
CA PRO A 5 -16.44 -3.70 -2.77
C PRO A 5 -15.66 -4.01 -4.05
N ALA A 6 -16.04 -5.08 -4.74
CA ALA A 6 -15.51 -5.43 -6.05
C ALA A 6 -16.43 -4.84 -7.12
N ILE A 7 -15.85 -4.15 -8.11
CA ILE A 7 -16.61 -3.60 -9.22
C ILE A 7 -16.71 -4.68 -10.29
N SER A 8 -17.92 -5.11 -10.63
CA SER A 8 -18.18 -5.98 -11.76
C SER A 8 -18.45 -5.13 -13.00
N VAL A 9 -17.68 -5.36 -14.06
CA VAL A 9 -17.84 -4.70 -15.37
C VAL A 9 -18.42 -5.69 -16.35
N TYR A 10 -19.44 -5.25 -17.07
CA TYR A 10 -20.12 -6.00 -18.13
C TYR A 10 -19.82 -5.29 -19.45
N PRO A 11 -18.77 -5.69 -20.19
CA PRO A 11 -18.49 -5.10 -21.49
C PRO A 11 -19.57 -5.53 -22.47
N VAL A 12 -19.91 -4.67 -23.42
CA VAL A 12 -20.93 -4.96 -24.42
C VAL A 12 -20.44 -6.09 -25.32
N GLY A 13 -21.03 -7.27 -25.19
CA GLY A 13 -20.70 -8.47 -25.98
C GLY A 13 -19.75 -9.47 -25.31
N ASP A 14 -19.26 -9.19 -24.09
CA ASP A 14 -18.31 -10.05 -23.37
C ASP A 14 -18.86 -10.55 -22.03
N THR A 15 -18.13 -11.48 -21.41
CA THR A 15 -18.45 -11.99 -20.07
C THR A 15 -18.09 -10.97 -18.98
N CYS A 16 -18.83 -11.03 -17.88
CA CYS A 16 -18.61 -10.19 -16.71
C CYS A 16 -17.17 -10.33 -16.18
N GLN A 17 -16.49 -9.19 -15.99
CA GLN A 17 -15.15 -9.14 -15.42
C GLN A 17 -15.19 -8.45 -14.06
N SER A 18 -14.52 -9.03 -13.06
CA SER A 18 -14.35 -8.38 -11.75
C SER A 18 -13.08 -7.54 -11.77
N ILE A 19 -13.21 -6.26 -11.44
CA ILE A 19 -12.10 -5.32 -11.34
C ILE A 19 -11.56 -5.34 -9.91
N SER A 20 -10.25 -5.61 -9.80
CA SER A 20 -9.53 -5.50 -8.54
C SER A 20 -9.60 -4.07 -7.97
N PRO A 21 -9.76 -3.89 -6.65
CA PRO A 21 -9.63 -2.60 -5.98
C PRO A 21 -8.31 -1.85 -6.24
N LEU A 22 -7.28 -2.58 -6.69
CA LEU A 22 -5.96 -2.06 -7.06
C LEU A 22 -5.84 -1.65 -8.54
N ASN A 23 -6.90 -1.82 -9.33
CA ASN A 23 -6.91 -1.41 -10.73
C ASN A 23 -6.99 0.12 -10.85
N GLN A 24 -6.26 0.66 -11.82
CA GLN A 24 -6.20 2.11 -12.11
C GLN A 24 -7.56 2.74 -12.49
N CYS A 25 -8.52 1.94 -12.93
CA CYS A 25 -9.85 2.40 -13.29
C CYS A 25 -10.82 2.40 -12.09
N PHE A 26 -10.44 1.81 -10.95
CA PHE A 26 -11.37 1.60 -9.86
C PHE A 26 -11.87 2.91 -9.25
N ASP A 27 -10.99 3.86 -8.91
CA ASP A 27 -11.44 5.12 -8.31
C ASP A 27 -12.26 5.97 -9.30
N PRO A 28 -11.87 6.10 -10.58
CA PRO A 28 -12.67 6.79 -11.59
C PRO A 28 -14.06 6.16 -11.78
N MET A 29 -14.17 4.83 -11.76
CA MET A 29 -15.44 4.14 -11.89
C MET A 29 -16.33 4.25 -10.65
N THR A 30 -15.72 4.31 -9.45
CA THR A 30 -16.45 4.48 -8.18
C THR A 30 -16.85 5.93 -7.94
N TYR A 31 -16.01 6.86 -8.38
CA TYR A 31 -16.13 8.29 -8.13
C TYR A 31 -16.06 9.14 -9.41
N PRO A 32 -16.91 8.92 -10.43
CA PRO A 32 -16.78 9.64 -11.71
C PRO A 32 -16.75 11.16 -11.58
N LEU A 33 -17.52 11.71 -10.63
CA LEU A 33 -17.57 13.15 -10.34
C LEU A 33 -16.24 13.72 -9.81
N LEU A 34 -15.39 12.89 -9.21
CA LEU A 34 -14.07 13.28 -8.70
C LEU A 34 -12.96 13.12 -9.75
N PHE A 35 -13.27 12.55 -10.92
CA PHE A 35 -12.33 12.28 -12.02
C PHE A 35 -12.90 12.77 -13.37
N PRO A 36 -13.17 14.08 -13.52
CA PRO A 36 -13.86 14.62 -14.70
C PRO A 36 -13.03 14.64 -16.00
N ARG A 37 -11.73 14.33 -15.95
CA ARG A 37 -10.80 14.44 -17.08
C ARG A 37 -10.17 13.10 -17.48
N ASP A 38 -10.95 12.03 -17.46
CA ASP A 38 -10.50 10.67 -17.80
C ASP A 38 -9.18 10.28 -17.11
N GLU A 39 -9.03 10.72 -15.85
CA GLU A 39 -7.83 10.53 -15.07
C GLU A 39 -7.79 9.11 -14.50
N CYS A 40 -6.69 8.38 -14.67
CA CYS A 40 -6.48 7.11 -13.98
C CYS A 40 -6.17 7.32 -12.48
N SER A 41 -6.63 6.40 -11.63
CA SER A 41 -6.16 6.31 -10.25
C SER A 41 -4.71 5.83 -10.17
N TRP A 42 -4.18 5.81 -8.95
CA TRP A 42 -2.88 5.20 -8.68
C TRP A 42 -2.77 3.79 -9.26
N ASN A 43 -1.60 3.48 -9.81
CA ASN A 43 -1.21 2.16 -10.27
C ASN A 43 0.29 1.92 -10.04
N THR A 44 0.71 0.66 -10.09
CA THR A 44 2.09 0.25 -9.79
C THR A 44 3.13 0.72 -10.81
N GLY A 45 2.70 1.17 -11.99
CA GLY A 45 3.55 1.73 -13.04
C GLY A 45 3.75 3.25 -12.94
N MET A 46 3.09 3.93 -12.00
CA MET A 46 3.21 5.37 -11.84
C MET A 46 4.61 5.75 -11.34
N GLU A 47 5.34 6.57 -12.10
CA GLU A 47 6.70 7.02 -11.78
C GLU A 47 6.72 8.46 -11.26
N HIS A 48 7.74 8.78 -10.46
CA HIS A 48 8.05 10.15 -10.11
C HIS A 48 8.53 10.91 -11.34
N VAL A 49 8.25 12.22 -11.38
CA VAL A 49 8.91 13.14 -12.32
C VAL A 49 10.42 13.06 -12.17
N GLU A 50 11.15 13.26 -13.27
CA GLU A 50 12.61 13.05 -13.31
C GLU A 50 13.35 13.84 -12.23
N GLU A 51 12.90 15.04 -11.86
CA GLU A 51 13.54 15.86 -10.81
C GLU A 51 13.40 15.26 -9.40
N ARG A 52 12.38 14.42 -9.17
CA ARG A 52 12.14 13.75 -7.88
C ARG A 52 12.53 12.27 -7.91
N ARG A 53 12.90 11.76 -9.07
CA ARG A 53 13.34 10.38 -9.26
C ARG A 53 14.71 10.18 -8.64
N THR A 54 14.91 9.06 -7.96
CA THR A 54 16.23 8.63 -7.48
C THR A 54 16.43 7.17 -7.87
N ALA A 55 17.68 6.70 -7.94
CA ALA A 55 17.99 5.29 -8.21
C ALA A 55 17.20 4.28 -7.36
N LYS A 56 16.84 4.66 -6.11
CA LYS A 56 16.03 3.84 -5.19
C LYS A 56 14.54 4.19 -5.16
N ARG A 57 14.14 5.38 -5.67
CA ARG A 57 12.76 5.91 -5.58
C ARG A 57 12.31 6.34 -6.96
N ILE A 58 11.91 5.34 -7.74
CA ILE A 58 11.43 5.53 -9.11
C ILE A 58 9.91 5.66 -9.14
N ARG A 59 9.22 4.81 -8.38
CA ARG A 59 7.77 4.68 -8.41
C ARG A 59 7.09 5.54 -7.36
N VAL A 60 5.95 6.14 -7.71
CA VAL A 60 5.06 6.82 -6.79
C VAL A 60 4.34 5.76 -5.96
N THR A 61 4.45 5.86 -4.64
CA THR A 61 3.69 5.01 -3.72
C THR A 61 2.23 5.42 -3.67
N GLN A 62 1.34 4.47 -3.35
CA GLN A 62 -0.09 4.74 -3.20
C GLN A 62 -0.37 5.85 -2.18
N LEU A 63 0.37 5.86 -1.06
CA LEU A 63 0.29 6.91 -0.04
C LEU A 63 0.67 8.28 -0.60
N GLN A 64 1.76 8.39 -1.37
CA GLN A 64 2.17 9.65 -1.97
C GLN A 64 1.13 10.18 -2.97
N TYR A 65 0.53 9.29 -3.76
CA TYR A 65 -0.54 9.67 -4.68
C TYR A 65 -1.74 10.26 -3.95
N TYR A 66 -2.25 9.57 -2.93
CA TYR A 66 -3.41 10.06 -2.17
C TYR A 66 -3.06 11.31 -1.38
N ALA A 67 -1.87 11.39 -0.77
CA ALA A 67 -1.42 12.61 -0.09
C ALA A 67 -1.35 13.81 -1.04
N TYR A 68 -0.86 13.62 -2.26
CA TYR A 68 -0.85 14.67 -3.28
C TYR A 68 -2.27 15.07 -3.70
N ARG A 69 -3.16 14.13 -4.01
CA ARG A 69 -4.56 14.41 -4.37
C ARG A 69 -5.31 15.15 -3.25
N LEU A 70 -5.08 14.74 -2.00
CA LEU A 70 -5.73 15.32 -0.82
C LEU A 70 -5.10 16.64 -0.38
N SER A 71 -3.92 17.00 -0.87
CA SER A 71 -3.33 18.31 -0.59
C SER A 71 -4.24 19.42 -1.13
N GLN A 72 -4.48 20.45 -0.31
CA GLN A 72 -5.20 21.64 -0.77
C GLN A 72 -4.29 22.44 -1.68
N GLN A 73 -4.77 22.76 -2.88
CA GLN A 73 -4.09 23.69 -3.79
C GLN A 73 -4.81 25.03 -3.76
N ASN A 74 -4.09 26.11 -4.11
CA ASN A 74 -4.69 27.44 -4.22
C ASN A 74 -5.69 27.45 -5.39
N GLY A 75 -6.99 27.48 -5.09
CA GLY A 75 -8.06 27.56 -6.08
C GLY A 75 -9.22 26.59 -5.83
N PHE A 76 -10.14 26.53 -6.79
CA PHE A 76 -11.26 25.60 -6.74
C PHE A 76 -10.80 24.17 -7.04
N SER A 77 -11.07 23.25 -6.12
CA SER A 77 -10.87 21.81 -6.30
C SER A 77 -12.21 21.10 -6.21
N ILE A 78 -12.56 20.37 -7.28
CA ILE A 78 -13.78 19.54 -7.33
C ILE A 78 -13.75 18.52 -6.19
N LEU A 79 -12.58 17.91 -5.96
CA LEU A 79 -12.38 16.94 -4.89
C LEU A 79 -12.76 17.51 -3.52
N HIS A 80 -12.22 18.67 -3.17
CA HIS A 80 -12.43 19.30 -1.86
C HIS A 80 -13.83 19.93 -1.72
N SER A 81 -14.49 20.23 -2.83
CA SER A 81 -15.84 20.83 -2.86
C SER A 81 -16.96 19.79 -2.87
N SER A 82 -16.65 18.49 -2.94
CA SER A 82 -17.62 17.41 -3.13
C SER A 82 -18.32 16.93 -1.83
N GLY A 83 -18.07 17.56 -0.68
CA GLY A 83 -18.79 17.31 0.57
C GLY A 83 -18.74 15.86 1.06
N LYS A 84 -19.90 15.19 1.21
CA LYS A 84 -19.96 13.79 1.70
C LYS A 84 -19.24 12.81 0.78
N LEU A 85 -19.22 13.07 -0.53
CA LEU A 85 -18.52 12.21 -1.49
C LEU A 85 -17.00 12.25 -1.24
N PHE A 86 -16.47 13.43 -0.90
CA PHE A 86 -15.08 13.61 -0.51
C PHE A 86 -14.74 12.83 0.76
N GLN A 87 -15.60 12.90 1.79
CA GLN A 87 -15.40 12.15 3.04
C GLN A 87 -15.31 10.63 2.77
N LYS A 88 -16.22 10.10 1.94
CA LYS A 88 -16.18 8.69 1.55
C LYS A 88 -14.88 8.35 0.80
N TYR A 89 -14.47 9.20 -0.13
CA TYR A 89 -13.23 9.02 -0.88
C TYR A 89 -11.99 8.96 0.04
N ILE A 90 -11.90 9.82 1.06
CA ILE A 90 -10.78 9.77 2.03
C ILE A 90 -10.74 8.43 2.77
N VAL A 91 -11.90 7.96 3.26
CA VAL A 91 -12.00 6.69 3.99
C VAL A 91 -11.59 5.53 3.10
N ASP A 92 -12.11 5.47 1.88
CA ASP A 92 -11.78 4.41 0.93
C ASP A 92 -10.29 4.46 0.53
N ALA A 93 -9.71 5.65 0.34
CA ALA A 93 -8.28 5.81 0.06
C ALA A 93 -7.39 5.30 1.22
N TYR A 94 -7.79 5.56 2.47
CA TYR A 94 -7.11 5.04 3.66
C TYR A 94 -7.17 3.51 3.71
N VAL A 95 -8.36 2.93 3.55
CA VAL A 95 -8.56 1.47 3.55
C VAL A 95 -7.75 0.80 2.45
N LYS A 96 -7.68 1.41 1.25
CA LYS A 96 -6.83 0.92 0.16
C LYS A 96 -5.36 0.94 0.52
N ASN A 97 -4.87 2.04 1.08
CA ASN A 97 -3.47 2.15 1.48
C ASN A 97 -3.10 1.12 2.55
N GLU A 98 -3.94 0.95 3.58
CA GLU A 98 -3.74 -0.07 4.60
C GLU A 98 -3.83 -1.50 4.03
N GLY A 99 -4.77 -1.75 3.10
CA GLY A 99 -4.86 -3.00 2.37
C GLY A 99 -3.58 -3.34 1.61
N SER A 100 -2.99 -2.37 0.91
CA SER A 100 -1.72 -2.54 0.21
C SER A 100 -0.55 -2.80 1.16
N ARG A 101 -0.50 -2.11 2.31
CA ARG A 101 0.52 -2.34 3.35
C ARG A 101 0.41 -3.74 3.94
N LEU A 102 -0.80 -4.17 4.31
CA LEU A 102 -1.05 -5.52 4.82
C LEU A 102 -0.71 -6.58 3.78
N HIS A 103 -1.04 -6.35 2.51
CA HIS A 103 -0.65 -7.23 1.42
C HIS A 103 0.87 -7.36 1.33
N PHE A 104 1.60 -6.24 1.35
CA PHE A 104 3.06 -6.25 1.36
C PHE A 104 3.63 -7.04 2.55
N LEU A 105 3.15 -6.79 3.77
CA LEU A 105 3.61 -7.50 4.96
C LEU A 105 3.36 -9.02 4.85
N ARG A 106 2.19 -9.43 4.35
CA ARG A 106 1.87 -10.85 4.13
C ARG A 106 2.80 -11.51 3.12
N GLN A 107 3.11 -10.83 2.01
CA GLN A 107 3.99 -11.38 0.96
C GLN A 107 5.45 -11.45 1.41
N ASN A 108 5.91 -10.49 2.23
CA ASN A 108 7.30 -10.40 2.68
C ASN A 108 7.51 -10.96 4.10
N GLN A 109 6.50 -11.65 4.65
CA GLN A 109 6.50 -12.11 6.04
C GLN A 109 7.68 -13.03 6.37
N LYS A 110 8.13 -13.85 5.41
CA LYS A 110 9.27 -14.76 5.59
C LYS A 110 10.58 -13.99 5.73
N ASP A 111 10.80 -13.00 4.88
CA ASP A 111 12.02 -12.20 4.87
C ASP A 111 12.09 -11.28 6.09
N LEU A 112 10.97 -10.64 6.46
CA LEU A 112 10.86 -9.82 7.67
C LEU A 112 11.10 -10.65 8.95
N ARG A 113 10.64 -11.91 8.98
CA ARG A 113 10.93 -12.82 10.09
C ARG A 113 12.43 -13.16 10.16
N ILE A 114 13.05 -13.46 9.02
CA ILE A 114 14.49 -13.75 8.96
C ILE A 114 15.30 -12.54 9.43
N GLU A 115 14.94 -11.33 9.01
CA GLU A 115 15.57 -10.08 9.44
C GLU A 115 15.45 -9.89 10.96
N LEU A 116 14.27 -10.08 11.55
CA LEU A 116 14.07 -9.96 13.00
C LEU A 116 14.95 -10.96 13.79
N TYR A 117 15.05 -12.20 13.31
CA TYR A 117 15.86 -13.22 13.97
C TYR A 117 17.36 -12.92 13.85
N ARG A 118 17.83 -12.51 12.66
CA ARG A 118 19.25 -12.27 12.40
C ARG A 118 19.73 -10.93 12.95
N GLY A 119 19.05 -9.82 12.63
CA GLY A 119 19.49 -8.47 12.99
C GLY A 119 18.98 -7.93 14.33
N GLY A 120 18.12 -8.69 15.03
CA GLY A 120 17.56 -8.26 16.31
C GLY A 120 17.86 -9.24 17.44
N LEU A 121 17.37 -10.47 17.31
CA LEU A 121 17.50 -11.47 18.36
C LEU A 121 18.94 -11.99 18.51
N LEU A 122 19.56 -12.41 17.40
CA LEU A 122 20.92 -12.94 17.41
C LEU A 122 21.93 -11.87 17.85
N ASP A 123 21.88 -10.69 17.24
CA ASP A 123 22.75 -9.56 17.61
C ASP A 123 22.63 -9.17 19.10
N ALA A 124 21.41 -9.16 19.65
CA ALA A 124 21.21 -8.86 21.07
C ALA A 124 21.75 -9.96 22.01
N LEU A 125 21.66 -11.23 21.60
CA LEU A 125 22.23 -12.36 22.35
C LEU A 125 23.75 -12.34 22.30
N GLU A 126 24.33 -12.05 21.13
CA GLU A 126 25.78 -11.90 20.97
C GLU A 126 26.32 -10.72 21.77
N TYR A 127 25.65 -9.57 21.72
CA TYR A 127 26.00 -8.42 22.55
C TYR A 127 26.00 -8.77 24.04
N ARG A 128 24.94 -9.45 24.52
CA ARG A 128 24.83 -9.82 25.94
C ARG A 128 25.89 -10.83 26.37
N ALA A 129 26.16 -11.82 25.52
CA ALA A 129 27.20 -12.82 25.72
C ALA A 129 28.61 -12.20 25.81
N HIS A 130 28.89 -11.20 24.97
CA HIS A 130 30.12 -10.42 25.04
C HIS A 130 30.23 -9.59 26.32
N THR A 131 29.14 -8.97 26.78
CA THR A 131 29.16 -8.17 28.02
C THR A 131 29.27 -9.03 29.29
N GLU A 132 28.69 -10.23 29.29
CA GLU A 132 28.64 -11.11 30.47
C GLU A 132 29.69 -12.23 30.43
N ASN A 133 30.52 -12.28 29.37
CA ASN A 133 31.56 -13.28 29.12
C ASN A 133 31.02 -14.74 29.12
N ILE A 134 29.79 -14.91 28.64
CA ILE A 134 29.07 -16.19 28.58
C ILE A 134 29.26 -16.82 27.21
N HIS A 135 29.58 -18.11 27.16
CA HIS A 135 29.64 -18.86 25.89
C HIS A 135 28.22 -19.19 25.40
N THR A 136 27.77 -18.53 24.33
CA THR A 136 26.45 -18.77 23.75
C THR A 136 26.39 -20.16 23.11
N GLY A 137 25.42 -20.99 23.51
CA GLY A 137 25.17 -22.30 22.90
C GLY A 137 24.55 -22.20 21.49
N LYS A 138 24.36 -23.35 20.83
CA LYS A 138 23.75 -23.42 19.49
C LYS A 138 22.28 -22.98 19.52
N LEU A 139 21.95 -21.86 18.87
CA LEU A 139 20.57 -21.42 18.71
C LEU A 139 19.81 -22.38 17.79
N ILE A 140 18.74 -22.98 18.29
CA ILE A 140 17.79 -23.78 17.51
C ILE A 140 16.49 -22.99 17.42
N ILE A 141 16.20 -22.43 16.25
CA ILE A 141 14.92 -21.76 15.98
C ILE A 141 13.90 -22.84 15.64
N LEU A 142 12.90 -23.01 16.50
CA LEU A 142 11.80 -23.93 16.23
C LEU A 142 10.85 -23.33 15.19
N PRO A 143 10.34 -24.13 14.23
CA PRO A 143 9.33 -23.67 13.30
C PRO A 143 8.05 -23.29 14.06
N SER A 144 7.44 -22.16 13.69
CA SER A 144 6.16 -21.73 14.25
C SER A 144 5.05 -22.69 13.81
N SER A 145 4.30 -23.24 14.77
CA SER A 145 3.09 -24.02 14.53
C SER A 145 2.07 -23.18 13.74
N SER A 146 1.46 -23.79 12.72
CA SER A 146 0.42 -23.19 11.87
C SER A 146 -0.86 -22.88 12.62
#